data_AF-A0A1M3P331-F1
#
_entry.id   AF-A0A1M3P331-F1
#
_cell.length_a   1.000
_cell.length_b   1.000
_cell.length_c   1.000
_cell.angle_alpha   90.00
_cell.angle_beta   90.00
_cell.angle_gamma   90.00
#
_symmetry.space_group_name_H-M   'P 1'
#
loop_
_entity.id
_entity.type
_entity.pdbx_description
1 polymer ?
#
loop_
_entity_poly.entity_id
_entity_poly.type
_entity_poly.pdbx_seq_one_letter_code
_entity_poly.pdbx_strand_id
1 'polypeptide(L)'
;MSPTARKWTRIGFAGPGAIIVAIVTMAGMALWLPGGAAGIDNLVVPLVLVPLIWALLFFHACLDRNLARVVVLSIGLLVLHGGLVAHKFLDKPAVTQEAHP
;
A
#
# COMPACT_ATOMS: atom_id res chain seq x y z
N MET A 1 -1.08 -6.86 -25.14
CA MET A 1 0.17 -6.14 -24.75
C MET A 1 1.30 -6.64 -25.62
N SER A 2 2.17 -5.74 -26.10
CA SER A 2 3.38 -6.14 -26.82
C SER A 2 4.36 -6.88 -25.88
N PRO A 3 5.29 -7.70 -26.40
CA PRO A 3 6.30 -8.39 -25.59
C PRO A 3 7.15 -7.44 -24.75
N THR A 4 7.51 -6.29 -25.33
CA THR A 4 8.27 -5.23 -24.64
C THR A 4 7.47 -4.62 -23.50
N ALA A 5 6.20 -4.29 -23.72
CA ALA A 5 5.33 -3.76 -22.67
C ALA A 5 5.17 -4.77 -21.52
N ARG A 6 4.99 -6.06 -21.85
CA ARG A 6 4.91 -7.14 -20.85
C ARG A 6 6.18 -7.20 -19.98
N LYS A 7 7.36 -7.11 -20.58
CA LYS A 7 8.64 -7.13 -19.84
C LYS A 7 8.76 -5.94 -18.90
N TRP A 8 8.44 -4.73 -19.38
CA TRP A 8 8.48 -3.52 -18.56
C TRP A 8 7.47 -3.52 -17.43
N THR A 9 6.26 -4.01 -17.67
CA THR A 9 5.27 -4.20 -16.59
C THR A 9 5.81 -5.13 -15.51
N ARG A 10 6.45 -6.25 -15.87
CA ARG A 10 7.07 -7.14 -14.86
C ARG A 10 8.17 -6.43 -14.08
N ILE A 11 9.07 -5.71 -14.74
CA ILE A 11 10.15 -4.99 -14.05
C ILE A 11 9.59 -3.92 -13.10
N GLY A 12 8.57 -3.17 -13.53
CA GLY A 12 7.93 -2.15 -12.70
C GLY A 12 7.26 -2.75 -11.46
N PHE A 13 6.42 -3.77 -11.64
CA PHE A 13 5.65 -4.38 -10.53
C PHE A 13 6.48 -5.33 -9.67
N ALA A 14 7.52 -5.98 -10.19
CA ALA A 14 8.45 -6.79 -9.41
C ALA A 14 9.57 -5.97 -8.77
N GLY A 15 9.71 -4.68 -9.07
CA GLY A 15 10.74 -3.85 -8.47
C GLY A 15 10.14 -2.77 -7.57
N PRO A 16 10.23 -1.49 -7.97
CA PRO A 16 9.75 -0.37 -7.15
C PRO A 16 8.24 -0.43 -6.89
N GLY A 17 7.45 -0.97 -7.81
CA GLY A 17 6.00 -1.08 -7.66
C GLY A 17 5.57 -1.92 -6.45
N ALA A 18 6.16 -3.12 -6.28
CA ALA A 18 5.85 -3.97 -5.12
C ALA A 18 6.18 -3.29 -3.79
N ILE A 19 7.28 -2.53 -3.72
CA ILE A 19 7.68 -1.80 -2.51
C ILE A 19 6.67 -0.70 -2.19
N ILE A 20 6.32 0.12 -3.18
CA ILE A 20 5.35 1.21 -3.01
C ILE A 20 4.01 0.65 -2.53
N VAL A 21 3.51 -0.41 -3.18
CA VAL A 21 2.23 -1.03 -2.80
C VAL A 21 2.29 -1.60 -1.38
N ALA A 22 3.39 -2.27 -1.00
CA ALA A 22 3.55 -2.81 0.35
C ALA A 22 3.57 -1.72 1.43
N ILE A 23 4.27 -0.61 1.20
CA ILE A 23 4.32 0.53 2.12
C ILE A 23 2.95 1.19 2.26
N VAL A 24 2.26 1.44 1.14
CA VAL A 24 0.91 2.03 1.18
C VAL A 24 -0.08 1.09 1.89
N THR A 25 0.04 -0.22 1.66
CA THR A 25 -0.75 -1.22 2.37
C THR A 25 -0.50 -1.17 3.88
N MET A 26 0.76 -1.09 4.30
CA MET A 26 1.14 -0.89 5.71
C MET A 26 0.51 0.36 6.32
N ALA A 27 0.60 1.49 5.62
CA ALA A 27 0.03 2.75 6.08
C ALA A 27 -1.49 2.68 6.23
N GLY A 28 -2.19 2.07 5.28
CA GLY A 28 -3.64 1.88 5.37
C GLY A 28 -4.03 0.89 6.49
N MET A 29 -3.22 -0.15 6.74
CA MET A 29 -3.45 -1.10 7.82
C MET A 29 -3.47 -0.44 9.21
N ALA A 30 -2.62 0.55 9.44
CA ALA A 30 -2.59 1.30 10.70
C ALA A 30 -3.93 1.99 11.05
N LEU A 31 -4.81 2.23 10.05
CA LEU A 31 -6.07 2.94 10.26
C LEU A 31 -7.25 2.06 10.68
N TRP A 32 -7.20 0.76 10.38
CA TRP A 32 -8.30 -0.17 10.68
C TRP A 32 -7.92 -1.30 11.64
N LEU A 33 -6.62 -1.52 11.90
CA LEU A 33 -6.20 -2.43 12.96
C LEU A 33 -6.58 -1.87 14.34
N PRO A 34 -7.03 -2.73 15.28
CA PRO A 34 -7.33 -2.30 16.63
C PRO A 34 -6.08 -1.76 17.32
N GLY A 35 -6.24 -0.67 18.06
CA GLY A 35 -5.18 -0.10 18.88
C GLY A 35 -4.64 -1.12 19.89
N GLY A 36 -3.34 -0.99 20.22
CA GLY A 36 -2.71 -1.78 21.26
C GLY A 36 -3.21 -1.40 22.66
N ALA A 37 -2.91 -2.24 23.65
CA ALA A 37 -3.33 -2.05 25.05
C ALA A 37 -2.90 -0.70 25.67
N ALA A 38 -1.88 -0.05 25.09
CA ALA A 38 -1.38 1.26 25.50
C ALA A 38 -2.16 2.45 24.90
N GLY A 39 -3.22 2.21 24.12
CA GLY A 39 -3.97 3.26 23.41
C GLY A 39 -3.23 3.86 22.20
N ILE A 40 -2.16 3.19 21.73
CA ILE A 40 -1.38 3.55 20.55
C ILE A 40 -1.72 2.58 19.41
N ASP A 41 -1.69 3.05 18.17
CA ASP A 41 -1.85 2.23 16.97
C ASP A 41 -0.91 1.00 16.99
N ASN A 42 -1.46 -0.17 16.68
CA ASN A 42 -0.68 -1.41 16.66
C ASN A 42 0.17 -1.49 15.38
N LEU A 43 1.37 -0.88 15.42
CA LEU A 43 2.31 -0.89 14.29
C LEU A 43 3.08 -2.21 14.11
N VAL A 44 3.13 -3.07 15.13
CA VAL A 44 3.95 -4.30 15.07
C VAL A 44 3.44 -5.23 13.96
N VAL A 45 2.13 -5.45 13.90
CA VAL A 45 1.51 -6.30 12.88
C VAL A 45 1.81 -5.82 11.46
N PRO A 46 1.47 -4.57 11.07
CA PRO A 46 1.74 -4.10 9.71
C PRO A 46 3.24 -4.06 9.40
N LEU A 47 4.11 -3.74 10.37
CA LEU A 47 5.57 -3.71 10.16
C LEU A 47 6.14 -5.10 9.83
N VAL A 48 5.69 -6.15 10.54
CA VAL A 48 6.10 -7.54 10.27
C VAL A 48 5.52 -8.03 8.93
N LEU A 49 4.32 -7.56 8.57
CA LEU A 49 3.66 -7.95 7.31
C LEU A 49 4.29 -7.30 6.08
N VAL A 50 4.91 -6.12 6.17
CA VAL A 50 5.54 -5.43 5.02
C VAL A 50 6.45 -6.35 4.19
N PRO A 51 7.49 -6.99 4.76
CA PRO A 51 8.38 -7.85 3.97
C PRO A 51 7.63 -9.03 3.34
N LEU A 52 6.59 -9.56 4.00
CA LEU A 52 5.77 -10.64 3.48
C LEU A 52 4.88 -10.20 2.31
N ILE A 53 4.23 -9.04 2.44
CA ILE A 53 3.40 -8.43 1.38
C ILE A 53 4.29 -8.09 0.18
N TRP A 54 5.44 -7.46 0.43
CA TRP A 54 6.41 -7.15 -0.61
C TRP A 54 6.88 -8.41 -1.34
N ALA A 55 7.32 -9.44 -0.61
CA ALA A 55 7.78 -10.69 -1.20
C ALA A 55 6.67 -11.36 -2.01
N LEU A 56 5.45 -11.39 -1.49
CA LEU A 56 4.30 -11.95 -2.19
C LEU A 56 4.03 -11.21 -3.50
N LEU A 57 4.02 -9.88 -3.49
CA LEU A 57 3.82 -9.06 -4.69
C LEU A 57 4.98 -9.23 -5.70
N PHE A 58 6.22 -9.28 -5.21
CA PHE A 58 7.42 -9.53 -6.00
C PHE A 58 7.34 -10.87 -6.75
N PHE A 59 7.09 -11.95 -6.00
CA PHE A 59 6.99 -13.29 -6.57
C PHE A 59 5.78 -13.43 -7.47
N HIS A 60 4.66 -12.80 -7.12
CA HIS A 60 3.47 -12.77 -7.96
C HIS A 60 3.77 -12.08 -9.31
N ALA A 61 4.45 -10.94 -9.31
CA ALA A 61 4.86 -10.26 -10.54
C ALA A 61 5.87 -11.07 -11.39
N CYS A 62 6.75 -11.83 -10.75
CA CYS A 62 7.75 -12.66 -11.43
C CYS A 62 7.16 -13.95 -12.03
N LEU A 63 6.31 -14.65 -11.28
CA LEU A 63 5.88 -16.02 -11.56
C LEU A 63 4.51 -16.09 -12.25
N ASP A 64 3.65 -15.08 -12.12
CA ASP A 64 2.31 -15.14 -12.70
C ASP A 64 2.36 -15.04 -14.24
N ARG A 65 1.64 -15.96 -14.90
CA ARG A 65 1.48 -16.02 -16.36
C ARG A 65 0.55 -14.91 -16.87
N ASN A 66 -0.38 -14.44 -16.04
CA ASN A 66 -1.35 -13.42 -16.37
C ASN A 66 -1.00 -12.08 -15.70
N LEU A 67 -0.32 -11.21 -16.44
CA LEU A 67 0.05 -9.87 -15.94
C LEU A 67 -1.15 -8.99 -15.59
N ALA A 68 -2.32 -9.23 -16.17
CA ALA A 68 -3.50 -8.45 -15.82
C ALA A 68 -3.89 -8.67 -14.35
N ARG A 69 -3.71 -9.89 -13.81
CA ARG A 69 -3.93 -10.18 -12.39
C ARG A 69 -2.95 -9.42 -11.51
N VAL A 70 -1.67 -9.44 -11.87
CA VAL A 70 -0.62 -8.69 -11.16
C VAL A 70 -0.97 -7.22 -11.07
N VAL A 71 -1.38 -6.61 -12.19
CA VAL A 71 -1.78 -5.21 -12.26
C VAL A 71 -3.02 -4.97 -11.40
N VAL A 72 -4.09 -5.76 -11.59
CA VAL A 72 -5.36 -5.57 -10.87
C VAL A 72 -5.17 -5.71 -9.35
N LEU A 73 -4.43 -6.71 -8.89
CA LEU A 73 -4.19 -6.91 -7.46
C LEU A 73 -3.32 -5.80 -6.87
N SER A 74 -2.24 -5.42 -7.56
CA SER A 74 -1.32 -4.40 -7.06
C SER A 74 -1.98 -3.01 -7.04
N ILE A 75 -2.67 -2.65 -8.12
CA ILE A 75 -3.41 -1.38 -8.21
C ILE A 75 -4.61 -1.38 -7.27
N GLY A 76 -5.31 -2.51 -7.13
CA GLY A 76 -6.41 -2.65 -6.17
C GLY A 76 -5.96 -2.41 -4.74
N LEU A 77 -4.86 -3.05 -4.30
CA LEU A 77 -4.27 -2.82 -2.98
C LEU A 77 -3.86 -1.35 -2.80
N LEU A 78 -3.21 -0.76 -3.80
CA LEU A 78 -2.76 0.62 -3.79
C LEU A 78 -3.93 1.60 -3.64
N VAL A 79 -4.98 1.44 -4.44
CA VAL A 79 -6.16 2.33 -4.43
C VAL A 79 -6.95 2.16 -3.14
N LEU A 80 -7.15 0.93 -2.66
CA LEU A 80 -7.88 0.68 -1.42
C LEU A 80 -7.16 1.28 -0.21
N HIS A 81 -5.88 0.95 -0.01
CA HIS A 81 -5.14 1.43 1.16
C HIS A 81 -4.74 2.90 1.01
N GLY A 82 -4.36 3.34 -0.19
CA GLY A 82 -4.10 4.75 -0.48
C GLY A 82 -5.33 5.62 -0.31
N GLY A 83 -6.51 5.12 -0.69
CA GLY A 83 -7.79 5.79 -0.49
C GLY A 83 -8.11 5.97 1.00
N LEU A 84 -7.91 4.93 1.83
CA LEU A 84 -8.07 5.03 3.28
C LEU A 84 -7.14 6.10 3.89
N VAL A 85 -5.87 6.10 3.47
CA VAL A 85 -4.88 7.09 3.91
C VAL A 85 -5.30 8.50 3.48
N ALA A 86 -5.65 8.70 2.21
CA ALA A 86 -6.07 9.99 1.70
C ALA A 86 -7.32 10.51 2.42
N HIS A 87 -8.33 9.66 2.64
CA HIS A 87 -9.54 9.99 3.37
C HIS A 87 -9.23 10.50 4.79
N LYS A 88 -8.31 9.83 5.50
CA LYS A 88 -7.89 10.24 6.85
C LYS A 88 -7.27 11.65 6.89
N PHE A 89 -6.57 12.06 5.83
CA PHE A 89 -5.95 13.37 5.75
C PHE A 89 -6.88 14.46 5.19
N LEU A 90 -7.79 14.10 4.27
CA LEU A 90 -8.77 15.03 3.71
C LEU A 90 -9.88 15.38 4.72
N ASP A 91 -10.26 14.44 5.58
CA ASP A 91 -11.26 14.64 6.63
C ASP A 91 -10.75 15.47 7.81
N LYS A 92 -9.46 15.79 7.85
CA LYS A 92 -8.91 16.62 8.92
C LYS A 92 -9.18 18.08 8.54
N PRO A 93 -10.15 18.79 9.16
CA PRO A 93 -10.23 20.23 8.96
C PRO A 93 -8.90 20.83 9.42
N ALA A 94 -8.37 21.74 8.60
CA ALA A 94 -7.17 22.51 8.92
C ALA A 94 -7.27 22.94 10.39
N VAL A 95 -6.31 22.52 11.21
CA VAL A 95 -6.26 22.92 12.61
C VAL A 95 -6.14 24.44 12.62
N THR A 96 -7.29 25.05 12.88
CA THR A 96 -7.56 26.36 13.46
C THR A 96 -6.53 27.43 13.16
N GLN A 97 -6.87 28.24 12.17
CA GLN A 97 -6.33 29.55 11.84
C GLN A 97 -6.62 30.63 12.91
N GLU A 98 -6.94 30.24 14.16
CA GLU A 98 -7.37 31.16 15.23
C GLU A 98 -6.87 30.71 16.61
N ALA A 99 -5.69 31.18 16.99
CA ALA A 99 -5.35 31.46 18.39
C ALA A 99 -4.12 32.40 18.45
N HIS A 100 -4.25 33.57 17.82
CA HIS A 100 -3.74 34.82 18.39
C HIS A 100 -4.93 35.44 19.14
N PRO A 101 -4.75 35.97 20.36
CA PRO A 101 -3.90 37.14 20.58
C PRO A 101 -2.63 36.87 21.37
#